data_AF-R7N2Q7-F1
#
_entry.id   AF-R7N2Q7-F1
#
_cell.length_a   1.000
_cell.length_b   1.000
_cell.length_c   1.000
_cell.angle_alpha   90.00
_cell.angle_beta   90.00
_cell.angle_gamma   90.00
#
_symmetry.space_group_name_H-M   'P 1'
#
loop_
_entity.id
_entity.type
_entity.pdbx_description
1 polymer ?
#
loop_
_entity_poly.entity_id
_entity_poly.type
_entity_poly.pdbx_seq_one_letter_code
_entity_poly.pdbx_strand_id
1 'polypeptide(L)'
;MKYLKDYKDGDRFFDIYLCKHKVSAVTKNGKPYESVILQDKTGTIDGKIWDPNSAGIADFDALDYIEVYGDVTSFQGALQVNVKRIRKCQEEEVNPSDYLPVSKYDIEEMYMELLKYIHSIQNPYLKQLLSGFFIEDEGFIAAFKKSSAAKTVHHGFVGGLLQHTLSVTRMCDYYCKNYERLNRDLLLTAAICHDMGKIKELSAFPQNDYTDEGQFLGHIVIGTEMVGEKIREIPGFPVVLASELKHCILAHHGEYEFGSPKKPAIMEAVALNFADNTDAKLQTFTELMDNTTETGWLGFNRLFDSNVIGTRVE
;
A
#
# COMPACT_ATOMS: atom_id res chain seq x y z
N MET A 1 -5.54 -4.13 24.29
CA MET A 1 -6.45 -3.88 23.17
C MET A 1 -7.14 -5.19 22.80
N LYS A 2 -8.47 -5.21 22.67
CA LYS A 2 -9.20 -6.36 22.12
C LYS A 2 -9.47 -6.07 20.64
N TYR A 3 -9.01 -6.93 19.73
CA TYR A 3 -9.19 -6.70 18.29
C TYR A 3 -10.62 -7.02 17.84
N LEU A 4 -11.06 -6.38 16.75
CA LEU A 4 -12.40 -6.52 16.17
C LEU A 4 -12.78 -7.98 15.92
N LYS A 5 -11.83 -8.78 15.42
CA LYS A 5 -12.04 -10.23 15.18
C LYS A 5 -12.40 -11.04 16.44
N ASP A 6 -12.10 -10.54 17.63
CA ASP A 6 -12.29 -11.25 18.90
C ASP A 6 -13.62 -10.89 19.59
N TYR A 7 -14.36 -9.89 19.09
CA TYR A 7 -15.63 -9.46 19.65
C TYR A 7 -16.79 -10.42 19.32
N LYS A 8 -17.72 -10.53 20.27
CA LYS A 8 -18.93 -11.35 20.18
C LYS A 8 -20.15 -10.51 20.56
N ASP A 9 -21.33 -11.00 20.18
CA ASP A 9 -22.60 -10.39 20.58
C ASP A 9 -22.72 -10.29 22.11
N GLY A 10 -23.12 -9.12 22.60
CA GLY A 10 -23.24 -8.81 24.02
C GLY A 10 -21.94 -8.36 24.71
N ASP A 11 -20.81 -8.35 24.01
CA ASP A 11 -19.55 -7.82 24.57
C ASP A 11 -19.62 -6.31 24.78
N ARG A 12 -18.96 -5.83 25.83
CA ARG A 12 -18.69 -4.40 26.00
C ARG A 12 -17.58 -3.97 25.04
N PHE A 13 -17.84 -2.91 24.29
CA PHE A 13 -16.91 -2.32 23.34
C PHE A 13 -16.24 -1.11 24.00
N PHE A 14 -14.93 -1.17 24.19
CA PHE A 14 -14.15 -0.09 24.80
C PHE A 14 -12.69 -0.17 24.36
N ASP A 15 -12.34 0.59 23.32
CA ASP A 15 -10.97 0.72 22.84
C ASP A 15 -10.87 1.88 21.84
N ILE A 16 -9.65 2.13 21.34
CA ILE A 16 -9.40 3.07 20.24
C ILE A 16 -9.64 2.36 18.90
N TYR A 17 -10.17 3.09 17.92
CA TYR A 17 -10.39 2.63 16.54
C TYR A 17 -10.22 3.77 15.55
N LEU A 18 -9.90 3.46 14.30
CA LEU A 18 -9.98 4.41 13.20
C LEU A 18 -11.44 4.54 12.74
N CYS A 19 -11.98 5.76 12.69
CA CYS A 19 -13.28 6.01 12.05
C CYS A 19 -13.13 6.04 10.52
N LYS A 20 -13.18 4.89 9.86
CA LYS A 20 -12.99 4.77 8.41
C LYS A 20 -14.00 5.58 7.59
N HIS A 21 -15.27 5.53 8.00
CA HIS A 21 -16.36 6.27 7.36
C HIS A 21 -17.30 6.83 8.41
N LYS A 22 -17.87 8.00 8.15
CA LYS A 22 -18.92 8.65 8.93
C LYS A 22 -20.00 9.17 7.99
N VAL A 23 -21.25 8.80 8.26
CA VAL A 23 -22.40 9.23 7.46
C VAL A 23 -23.53 9.64 8.39
N SER A 24 -23.98 10.89 8.28
CA SER A 24 -25.20 11.35 8.94
C SER A 24 -26.42 10.84 8.19
N ALA A 25 -27.37 10.26 8.92
CA ALA A 25 -28.57 9.67 8.36
C ALA A 25 -29.80 9.98 9.24
N VAL A 26 -30.99 9.68 8.71
CA VAL A 26 -32.24 9.81 9.46
C VAL A 26 -32.94 8.46 9.54
N THR A 27 -33.48 8.15 10.71
CA THR A 27 -34.33 6.97 10.90
C THR A 27 -35.65 7.15 10.14
N LYS A 28 -36.39 6.05 9.95
CA LYS A 28 -37.75 6.10 9.35
C LYS A 28 -38.70 7.06 10.08
N ASN A 29 -38.45 7.33 11.36
CA ASN A 29 -39.24 8.22 12.21
C ASN A 29 -38.68 9.66 12.25
N GLY A 30 -37.73 10.00 11.37
CA GLY A 30 -37.17 11.34 11.24
C GLY A 30 -36.11 11.73 12.27
N LYS A 31 -35.73 10.84 13.19
CA LYS A 31 -34.65 11.11 14.15
C LYS A 31 -33.28 11.01 13.48
N PRO A 32 -32.39 12.00 13.65
CA PRO A 32 -31.02 11.93 13.13
C PRO A 32 -30.20 10.88 13.90
N TYR A 33 -29.29 10.22 13.20
CA TYR A 33 -28.28 9.33 13.77
C TYR A 33 -27.03 9.36 12.88
N GLU A 34 -25.90 8.93 13.41
CA GLU A 34 -24.69 8.75 12.61
C GLU A 34 -24.36 7.28 12.47
N SER A 35 -24.01 6.88 11.25
CA SER A 35 -23.45 5.57 10.95
C SER A 35 -21.95 5.73 10.76
N VAL A 36 -21.17 4.95 11.49
CA VAL A 36 -19.72 4.92 11.39
C VAL A 36 -19.23 3.54 11.02
N ILE A 37 -18.08 3.46 10.35
CA ILE A 37 -17.34 2.21 10.16
C ILE A 37 -16.07 2.33 10.98
N LEU A 38 -15.92 1.48 11.99
CA LEU A 38 -14.74 1.44 12.86
C LEU A 38 -13.78 0.40 12.31
N GLN A 39 -12.48 0.73 12.28
CA GLN A 39 -11.44 -0.14 11.75
C GLN A 39 -10.32 -0.35 12.78
N ASP A 40 -9.86 -1.60 12.85
CA ASP A 40 -8.54 -1.94 13.36
C ASP A 40 -7.76 -2.77 12.32
N LYS A 41 -6.53 -3.20 12.62
CA LYS A 41 -5.75 -4.02 11.69
C LYS A 41 -6.35 -5.40 11.35
N THR A 42 -7.37 -5.84 12.07
CA THR A 42 -8.03 -7.15 11.88
C THR A 42 -9.32 -7.07 11.07
N GLY A 43 -9.85 -5.86 10.81
CA GLY A 43 -11.01 -5.68 9.96
C GLY A 43 -11.80 -4.42 10.27
N THR A 44 -13.09 -4.46 9.94
CA THR A 44 -14.03 -3.35 10.17
C THR A 44 -15.30 -3.83 10.86
N ILE A 45 -15.92 -2.97 11.66
CA ILE A 45 -17.23 -3.20 12.26
C ILE A 45 -18.13 -1.97 12.08
N ASP A 46 -19.42 -2.20 11.82
CA ASP A 46 -20.42 -1.13 11.76
C ASP A 46 -20.67 -0.57 13.16
N GLY A 47 -20.78 0.76 13.27
CA GLY A 47 -21.16 1.46 14.49
C GLY A 47 -22.37 2.38 14.26
N LYS A 48 -23.26 2.44 15.24
CA LYS A 48 -24.44 3.34 15.22
C LYS A 48 -24.40 4.27 16.41
N ILE A 49 -24.44 5.57 16.15
CA ILE A 49 -24.56 6.63 17.13
C ILE A 49 -25.99 7.18 17.04
N TRP A 50 -26.87 6.72 17.93
CA TRP A 50 -28.30 7.06 17.87
C TRP A 50 -28.62 8.47 18.37
N ASP A 51 -27.74 9.05 19.19
CA ASP A 51 -27.85 10.42 19.71
C ASP A 51 -26.52 11.17 19.54
N PRO A 52 -26.22 11.62 18.30
CA PRO A 52 -24.95 12.25 17.98
C PRO A 52 -24.72 13.58 18.70
N ASN A 53 -25.78 14.22 19.20
CA ASN A 53 -25.69 15.49 19.95
C ASN A 53 -25.58 15.28 21.47
N SER A 54 -25.46 14.03 21.93
CA SER A 54 -25.32 13.75 23.36
C SER A 54 -23.96 14.21 23.88
N ALA A 55 -23.89 14.68 25.13
CA ALA A 55 -22.65 15.15 25.76
C ALA A 55 -21.53 14.09 25.86
N GLY A 56 -21.84 12.82 25.61
CA GLY A 56 -20.88 11.73 25.58
C GLY A 56 -20.18 11.53 24.24
N ILE A 57 -20.65 12.18 23.16
CA ILE A 57 -20.11 12.06 21.81
C ILE A 57 -19.31 13.33 21.51
N ALA A 58 -17.99 13.21 21.47
CA ALA A 58 -17.11 14.29 20.99
C ALA A 58 -17.34 14.54 19.49
N ASP A 59 -16.93 15.71 19.02
CA ASP A 59 -16.86 15.99 17.59
C ASP A 59 -15.64 15.32 16.95
N PHE A 60 -15.83 14.71 15.79
CA PHE A 60 -14.83 13.95 15.04
C PHE A 60 -15.27 13.78 13.59
N ASP A 61 -14.30 13.56 12.71
CA ASP A 61 -14.50 13.32 11.28
C ASP A 61 -14.10 11.90 10.88
N ALA A 62 -14.41 11.54 9.63
CA ALA A 62 -13.82 10.35 9.04
C ALA A 62 -12.28 10.48 9.05
N LEU A 63 -11.60 9.35 9.24
CA LEU A 63 -10.16 9.19 9.39
C LEU A 63 -9.57 9.65 10.73
N ASP A 64 -10.39 10.15 11.66
CA ASP A 64 -9.95 10.37 13.04
C ASP A 64 -9.81 9.04 13.79
N TYR A 65 -8.81 8.99 14.68
CA TYR A 65 -8.73 7.97 15.72
C TYR A 65 -9.64 8.36 16.88
N ILE A 66 -10.53 7.45 17.25
CA ILE A 66 -11.54 7.67 18.27
C ILE A 66 -11.54 6.54 19.28
N GLU A 67 -11.57 6.88 20.57
CA GLU A 67 -11.87 5.95 21.65
C GLU A 67 -13.39 5.80 21.75
N VAL A 68 -13.87 4.58 21.56
CA VAL A 68 -15.29 4.26 21.44
C VAL A 68 -15.73 3.44 22.63
N TYR A 69 -16.78 3.90 23.31
CA TYR A 69 -17.48 3.14 24.33
C TYR A 69 -18.88 2.78 23.86
N GLY A 70 -19.24 1.49 23.93
CA GLY A 70 -20.52 0.98 23.47
C GLY A 70 -20.74 -0.49 23.82
N ASP A 71 -21.75 -1.08 23.20
CA ASP A 71 -22.05 -2.50 23.31
C ASP A 71 -22.12 -3.13 21.92
N VAL A 72 -21.53 -4.31 21.76
CA VAL A 72 -21.64 -5.10 20.54
C VAL A 72 -23.01 -5.76 20.51
N THR A 73 -23.70 -5.62 19.39
CA THR A 73 -25.02 -6.20 19.14
C THR A 73 -25.04 -6.93 17.80
N SER A 74 -25.76 -8.03 17.70
CA SER A 74 -26.05 -8.67 16.42
C SER A 74 -27.32 -8.12 15.78
N PHE A 75 -27.23 -7.65 14.53
CA PHE A 75 -28.37 -7.24 13.73
C PHE A 75 -28.32 -7.96 12.36
N GLN A 76 -29.38 -8.72 12.05
CA GLN A 76 -29.47 -9.53 10.82
C GLN A 76 -28.26 -10.47 10.61
N GLY A 77 -27.67 -10.97 11.70
CA GLY A 77 -26.52 -11.88 11.66
C GLY A 77 -25.16 -11.19 11.56
N ALA A 78 -25.10 -9.86 11.41
CA ALA A 78 -23.87 -9.08 11.44
C ALA A 78 -23.66 -8.41 12.82
N LEU A 79 -22.42 -8.36 13.30
CA LEU A 79 -22.09 -7.60 14.51
C LEU A 79 -22.04 -6.10 14.18
N GLN A 80 -22.62 -5.28 15.06
CA GLN A 80 -22.54 -3.82 15.03
C GLN A 80 -22.35 -3.28 16.45
N VAL A 81 -21.71 -2.12 16.59
CA VAL A 81 -21.52 -1.43 17.86
C VAL A 81 -22.61 -0.39 18.06
N ASN A 82 -23.35 -0.50 19.16
CA ASN A 82 -24.19 0.59 19.64
C ASN A 82 -23.32 1.57 20.43
N VAL A 83 -22.95 2.69 19.80
CA VAL A 83 -21.98 3.64 20.32
C VAL A 83 -22.66 4.59 21.31
N LYS A 84 -22.10 4.68 22.52
CA LYS A 84 -22.63 5.48 23.63
C LYS A 84 -21.76 6.68 23.96
N ARG A 85 -20.44 6.55 23.84
CA ARG A 85 -19.50 7.66 24.06
C ARG A 85 -18.35 7.58 23.06
N ILE A 86 -17.87 8.74 22.65
CA ILE A 86 -16.72 8.92 21.76
C ILE A 86 -15.82 9.99 22.35
N ARG A 87 -14.51 9.72 22.35
CA ARG A 87 -13.47 10.72 22.55
C ARG A 87 -12.55 10.70 21.34
N LYS A 88 -12.23 11.87 20.78
CA LYS A 88 -11.19 12.00 19.76
C LYS A 88 -9.81 11.83 20.41
N CYS A 89 -9.00 10.93 19.87
CA CYS A 89 -7.64 10.68 20.33
C CYS A 89 -6.68 11.74 19.79
N GLN A 90 -5.60 11.98 20.53
CA GLN A 90 -4.44 12.74 20.04
C GLN A 90 -3.50 11.79 19.28
N GLU A 91 -2.69 12.33 18.37
CA GLU A 91 -1.80 11.52 17.52
C GLU A 91 -0.80 10.69 18.35
N GLU A 92 -0.34 11.20 19.49
CA GLU A 92 0.64 10.52 20.35
C GLU A 92 0.05 9.32 21.11
N GLU A 93 -1.28 9.22 21.20
CA GLU A 93 -1.97 8.10 21.85
C GLU A 93 -2.07 6.87 20.94
N VAL A 94 -1.74 7.01 19.66
CA VAL A 94 -2.11 6.06 18.61
C VAL A 94 -0.87 5.55 17.91
N ASN A 95 -0.72 4.22 17.85
CA ASN A 95 0.20 3.59 16.91
C ASN A 95 -0.59 3.22 15.63
N PRO A 96 -0.34 3.86 14.48
CA PRO A 96 -1.07 3.58 13.25
C PRO A 96 -1.08 2.10 12.84
N SER A 97 -0.06 1.32 13.25
CA SER A 97 0.03 -0.10 12.95
C SER A 97 -0.99 -1.00 13.65
N ASP A 98 -1.69 -0.49 14.67
CA ASP A 98 -2.80 -1.21 15.28
C ASP A 98 -4.12 -1.04 14.54
N TYR A 99 -4.21 -0.07 13.64
CA TYR A 99 -5.46 0.34 12.98
C TYR A 99 -5.46 0.22 11.46
N LEU A 100 -4.26 0.13 10.89
CA LEU A 100 -4.02 0.01 9.47
C LEU A 100 -3.38 -1.34 9.18
N PRO A 101 -3.63 -1.93 8.01
CA PRO A 101 -2.82 -3.04 7.56
C PRO A 101 -1.38 -2.52 7.39
N VAL A 102 -0.41 -3.25 7.95
CA VAL A 102 1.02 -2.95 7.89
C VAL A 102 1.75 -4.19 7.39
N SER A 103 2.88 -3.98 6.71
CA SER A 103 3.81 -5.06 6.38
C SER A 103 4.06 -5.97 7.60
N LYS A 104 4.01 -7.28 7.36
CA LYS A 104 4.40 -8.29 8.37
C LYS A 104 5.92 -8.34 8.61
N TYR A 105 6.70 -7.74 7.71
CA TYR A 105 8.15 -7.60 7.80
C TYR A 105 8.52 -6.24 8.40
N ASP A 106 9.63 -6.21 9.13
CA ASP A 106 10.15 -4.97 9.72
C ASP A 106 10.59 -3.97 8.64
N ILE A 107 10.09 -2.75 8.74
CA ILE A 107 10.30 -1.69 7.74
C ILE A 107 11.76 -1.26 7.69
N GLU A 108 12.45 -1.19 8.84
CA GLU A 108 13.85 -0.78 8.89
C GLU A 108 14.76 -1.88 8.34
N GLU A 109 14.49 -3.14 8.66
CA GLU A 109 15.24 -4.28 8.10
C GLU A 109 15.11 -4.36 6.59
N MET A 110 13.89 -4.24 6.05
CA MET A 110 13.65 -4.17 4.61
C MET A 110 14.40 -3.00 3.96
N TYR A 111 14.34 -1.83 4.59
CA TYR A 111 15.00 -0.63 4.08
C TYR A 111 16.53 -0.78 4.05
N MET A 112 17.10 -1.32 5.13
CA MET A 112 18.53 -1.62 5.21
C MET A 112 18.96 -2.64 4.17
N GLU A 113 18.10 -3.58 3.78
CA GLU A 113 18.37 -4.49 2.69
C GLU A 113 18.32 -3.79 1.32
N LEU A 114 17.33 -2.94 1.07
CA LEU A 114 17.27 -2.13 -0.16
C LEU A 114 18.53 -1.28 -0.32
N LEU A 115 19.02 -0.68 0.78
CA LEU A 115 20.27 0.06 0.80
C LEU A 115 21.46 -0.82 0.38
N LYS A 116 21.54 -2.10 0.77
CA LYS A 116 22.63 -2.99 0.31
C LYS A 116 22.66 -3.11 -1.21
N TYR A 117 21.50 -3.21 -1.86
CA TYR A 117 21.43 -3.22 -3.33
C TYR A 117 21.92 -1.90 -3.93
N ILE A 118 21.49 -0.76 -3.38
CA ILE A 118 21.94 0.58 -3.81
C ILE A 118 23.48 0.71 -3.68
N HIS A 119 24.05 0.29 -2.56
CA HIS A 119 25.51 0.34 -2.35
C HIS A 119 26.28 -0.57 -3.32
N SER A 120 25.65 -1.65 -3.81
CA SER A 120 26.24 -2.59 -4.76
C SER A 120 26.33 -2.07 -6.20
N ILE A 121 25.62 -1.00 -6.53
CA ILE A 121 25.67 -0.37 -7.87
C ILE A 121 27.07 0.19 -8.13
N GLN A 122 27.63 -0.14 -9.30
CA GLN A 122 28.97 0.26 -9.73
C GLN A 122 28.96 1.49 -10.63
N ASN A 123 27.93 1.64 -11.46
CA ASN A 123 27.76 2.81 -12.32
C ASN A 123 27.61 4.08 -11.47
N PRO A 124 28.51 5.06 -11.58
CA PRO A 124 28.55 6.20 -10.68
C PRO A 124 27.33 7.11 -10.82
N TYR A 125 26.77 7.25 -12.03
CA TYR A 125 25.60 8.09 -12.28
C TYR A 125 24.32 7.49 -11.70
N LEU A 126 24.12 6.19 -11.88
CA LEU A 126 22.98 5.48 -11.30
C LEU A 126 23.08 5.42 -9.77
N LYS A 127 24.29 5.21 -9.25
CA LYS A 127 24.53 5.25 -7.80
C LYS A 127 24.21 6.62 -7.21
N GLN A 128 24.69 7.70 -7.84
CA GLN A 128 24.39 9.06 -7.41
C GLN A 128 22.89 9.38 -7.47
N LEU A 129 22.19 8.92 -8.52
CA LEU A 129 20.74 9.06 -8.65
C LEU A 129 20.00 8.38 -7.48
N LEU A 130 20.35 7.12 -7.18
CA LEU A 130 19.74 6.38 -6.09
C LEU A 130 20.07 6.98 -4.72
N SER A 131 21.33 7.37 -4.47
CA SER A 131 21.72 8.06 -3.23
C SER A 131 20.90 9.34 -3.00
N GLY A 132 20.68 10.11 -4.07
CA GLY A 132 19.93 11.35 -4.00
C GLY A 132 18.48 11.21 -3.56
N PHE A 133 17.86 10.03 -3.74
CA PHE A 133 16.51 9.73 -3.25
C PHE A 133 16.52 8.94 -1.95
N PHE A 134 17.29 7.85 -1.90
CA PHE A 134 17.21 6.82 -0.86
C PHE A 134 18.29 6.96 0.22
N ILE A 135 19.10 8.03 0.21
CA ILE A 135 20.09 8.28 1.27
C ILE A 135 20.01 9.73 1.74
N GLU A 136 19.90 10.67 0.80
CA GLU A 136 20.04 12.10 1.09
C GLU A 136 18.69 12.80 1.36
N ASP A 137 17.59 12.32 0.79
CA ASP A 137 16.27 12.95 0.90
C ASP A 137 15.44 12.31 2.03
N GLU A 138 15.62 12.82 3.25
CA GLU A 138 14.90 12.31 4.45
C GLU A 138 13.38 12.34 4.29
N GLY A 139 12.84 13.34 3.59
CA GLY A 139 11.40 13.48 3.36
C GLY A 139 10.87 12.39 2.43
N PHE A 140 11.55 12.17 1.30
CA PHE A 140 11.24 11.07 0.39
C PHE A 140 11.33 9.72 1.10
N ILE A 141 12.40 9.48 1.86
CA ILE A 141 12.63 8.21 2.57
C ILE A 141 11.50 7.93 3.56
N ALA A 142 11.12 8.93 4.35
CA ALA A 142 10.03 8.80 5.32
C ALA A 142 8.69 8.50 4.64
N ALA A 143 8.39 9.14 3.51
CA ALA A 143 7.19 8.87 2.72
C ALA A 143 7.22 7.46 2.13
N PHE A 144 8.30 7.10 1.41
CA PHE A 144 8.47 5.82 0.74
C PHE A 144 8.29 4.62 1.69
N LYS A 145 8.82 4.71 2.92
CA LYS A 145 8.70 3.66 3.94
C LYS A 145 7.29 3.51 4.52
N LYS A 146 6.44 4.52 4.39
CA LYS A 146 5.06 4.54 4.93
C LYS A 146 4.00 4.36 3.85
N SER A 147 4.33 4.54 2.57
CA SER A 147 3.42 4.38 1.44
C SER A 147 3.04 2.90 1.19
N SER A 148 1.88 2.71 0.57
CA SER A 148 1.45 1.44 0.00
C SER A 148 1.90 1.32 -1.47
N ALA A 149 1.98 0.10 -2.00
CA ALA A 149 2.20 -0.10 -3.43
C ALA A 149 0.88 -0.02 -4.23
N ALA A 150 -0.27 0.02 -3.56
CA ALA A 150 -1.56 0.12 -4.21
C ALA A 150 -2.65 0.61 -3.26
N LYS A 151 -3.72 1.17 -3.81
CA LYS A 151 -4.92 1.52 -3.05
C LYS A 151 -5.56 0.30 -2.37
N THR A 152 -5.69 -0.81 -3.09
CA THR A 152 -6.41 -2.02 -2.60
C THR A 152 -5.85 -3.37 -3.06
N VAL A 153 -5.05 -3.45 -4.12
CA VAL A 153 -4.63 -4.71 -4.73
C VAL A 153 -3.14 -4.90 -4.53
N HIS A 154 -2.71 -5.96 -3.83
CA HIS A 154 -1.32 -6.28 -3.45
C HIS A 154 -0.55 -5.15 -2.74
N HIS A 155 0.02 -5.47 -1.58
CA HIS A 155 0.84 -4.50 -0.83
C HIS A 155 0.08 -3.20 -0.50
N GLY A 156 -1.24 -3.30 -0.31
CA GLY A 156 -2.16 -2.20 0.02
C GLY A 156 -2.09 -1.76 1.48
N PHE A 157 -0.89 -1.75 2.06
CA PHE A 157 -0.63 -1.57 3.48
C PHE A 157 0.57 -0.66 3.74
N VAL A 158 0.71 -0.17 4.97
CA VAL A 158 1.84 0.68 5.38
C VAL A 158 3.15 -0.10 5.19
N GLY A 159 4.09 0.49 4.46
CA GLY A 159 5.36 -0.16 4.08
C GLY A 159 5.25 -1.10 2.88
N GLY A 160 4.08 -1.19 2.26
CA GLY A 160 3.84 -2.02 1.09
C GLY A 160 4.66 -1.59 -0.13
N LEU A 161 4.86 -0.29 -0.35
CA LEU A 161 5.70 0.20 -1.45
C LEU A 161 7.14 -0.30 -1.32
N LEU A 162 7.74 -0.15 -0.14
CA LEU A 162 9.08 -0.67 0.15
C LEU A 162 9.16 -2.19 0.00
N GLN A 163 8.18 -2.93 0.53
CA GLN A 163 8.14 -4.39 0.43
C GLN A 163 8.11 -4.85 -1.02
N HIS A 164 7.23 -4.23 -1.83
CA HIS A 164 7.09 -4.50 -3.25
C HIS A 164 8.39 -4.19 -4.01
N THR A 165 8.91 -2.96 -3.87
CA THR A 165 10.17 -2.54 -4.52
C THR A 165 11.33 -3.48 -4.17
N LEU A 166 11.47 -3.88 -2.90
CA LEU A 166 12.51 -4.81 -2.49
C LEU A 166 12.32 -6.21 -3.10
N SER A 167 11.09 -6.71 -3.17
CA SER A 167 10.76 -8.00 -3.80
C SER A 167 11.13 -8.01 -5.29
N VAL A 168 10.69 -6.98 -6.03
CA VAL A 168 11.02 -6.80 -7.45
C VAL A 168 12.53 -6.67 -7.65
N THR A 169 13.22 -5.91 -6.80
CA THR A 169 14.69 -5.77 -6.84
C THR A 169 15.39 -7.11 -6.64
N ARG A 170 14.94 -7.94 -5.69
CA ARG A 170 15.49 -9.29 -5.47
C ARG A 170 15.29 -10.20 -6.68
N MET A 171 14.10 -10.18 -7.29
CA MET A 171 13.81 -10.97 -8.50
C MET A 171 14.69 -10.52 -9.69
N CYS A 172 14.84 -9.21 -9.87
CA CYS A 172 15.72 -8.63 -10.89
C CYS A 172 17.20 -9.01 -10.68
N ASP A 173 17.70 -8.98 -9.44
CA ASP A 173 19.05 -9.43 -9.11
C ASP A 173 19.23 -10.93 -9.40
N TYR A 174 18.20 -11.74 -9.10
CA TYR A 174 18.18 -13.15 -9.43
C TYR A 174 18.23 -13.39 -10.96
N TYR A 175 17.46 -12.63 -11.75
CA TYR A 175 17.52 -12.72 -13.21
C TYR A 175 18.92 -12.43 -13.75
N CYS A 176 19.65 -11.46 -13.17
CA CYS A 176 21.03 -11.16 -13.57
C CYS A 176 22.01 -12.31 -13.33
N LYS A 177 21.70 -13.25 -12.41
CA LYS A 177 22.52 -14.45 -12.18
C LYS A 177 22.32 -15.51 -13.26
N ASN A 178 21.18 -15.48 -13.95
CA ASN A 178 20.84 -16.45 -15.00
C ASN A 178 21.06 -15.90 -16.41
N TYR A 179 20.93 -14.58 -16.61
CA TYR A 179 21.01 -13.93 -17.92
C TYR A 179 22.16 -12.93 -17.96
N GLU A 180 23.33 -13.38 -18.44
CA GLU A 180 24.58 -12.58 -18.49
C GLU A 180 24.48 -11.30 -19.34
N ARG A 181 23.51 -11.20 -20.26
CA ARG A 181 23.30 -10.01 -21.10
C ARG A 181 22.58 -8.87 -20.40
N LEU A 182 22.00 -9.11 -19.21
CA LEU A 182 21.33 -8.05 -18.45
C LEU A 182 22.37 -7.08 -17.88
N ASN A 183 22.17 -5.79 -18.13
CA ASN A 183 22.86 -4.75 -17.39
C ASN A 183 22.29 -4.67 -15.98
N ARG A 184 22.95 -5.35 -15.03
CA ARG A 184 22.53 -5.42 -13.63
C ARG A 184 22.29 -4.05 -13.01
N ASP A 185 23.19 -3.10 -13.19
CA ASP A 185 23.09 -1.80 -12.55
C ASP A 185 21.90 -1.00 -13.07
N LEU A 186 21.66 -1.03 -14.38
CA LEU A 186 20.48 -0.42 -15.00
C LEU A 186 19.19 -1.08 -14.50
N LEU A 187 19.13 -2.41 -14.52
CA LEU A 187 17.94 -3.16 -14.11
C LEU A 187 17.60 -2.94 -12.64
N LEU A 188 18.58 -3.02 -11.74
CA LEU A 188 18.33 -2.79 -10.32
C LEU A 188 17.94 -1.34 -10.03
N THR A 189 18.57 -0.38 -10.71
CA THR A 189 18.17 1.03 -10.57
C THR A 189 16.74 1.25 -11.04
N ALA A 190 16.35 0.65 -12.18
CA ALA A 190 14.99 0.70 -12.66
C ALA A 190 14.01 0.02 -11.69
N ALA A 191 14.35 -1.15 -11.16
CA ALA A 191 13.54 -1.87 -10.17
C ALA A 191 13.34 -1.07 -8.87
N ILE A 192 14.36 -0.36 -8.40
CA ILE A 192 14.26 0.46 -7.19
C ILE A 192 13.37 1.70 -7.43
N CYS A 193 13.40 2.26 -8.64
CA CYS A 193 12.67 3.49 -9.00
C CYS A 193 11.30 3.26 -9.64
N HIS A 194 10.96 2.07 -10.11
CA HIS A 194 9.82 1.86 -11.03
C HIS A 194 8.49 2.40 -10.50
N ASP A 195 8.28 2.25 -9.20
CA ASP A 195 7.03 2.54 -8.52
C ASP A 195 7.10 3.74 -7.57
N MET A 196 8.24 4.43 -7.50
CA MET A 196 8.44 5.50 -6.52
C MET A 196 7.47 6.68 -6.71
N GLY A 197 6.85 6.83 -7.88
CA GLY A 197 5.79 7.80 -8.12
C GLY A 197 4.54 7.59 -7.26
N LYS A 198 4.37 6.40 -6.67
CA LYS A 198 3.24 6.09 -5.78
C LYS A 198 3.20 6.95 -4.52
N ILE A 199 4.34 7.50 -4.10
CA ILE A 199 4.41 8.44 -2.97
C ILE A 199 3.62 9.74 -3.22
N LYS A 200 3.40 10.10 -4.49
CA LYS A 200 2.60 11.27 -4.89
C LYS A 200 1.26 10.85 -5.51
N GLU A 201 1.19 9.67 -6.13
CA GLU A 201 -0.07 9.14 -6.69
C GLU A 201 -1.10 8.86 -5.60
N LEU A 202 -0.66 8.33 -4.46
CA LEU A 202 -1.51 7.95 -3.34
C LEU A 202 -1.27 8.88 -2.14
N SER A 203 -2.36 9.30 -1.51
CA SER A 203 -2.33 10.06 -0.26
C SER A 203 -1.75 9.18 0.86
N ALA A 204 -1.19 9.82 1.88
CA ALA A 204 -0.76 9.11 3.07
C ALA A 204 -1.91 8.32 3.72
N PHE A 205 -1.54 7.30 4.48
CA PHE A 205 -2.46 6.66 5.41
C PHE A 205 -2.92 7.64 6.49
N PRO A 206 -4.15 7.51 7.02
CA PRO A 206 -5.09 6.40 6.83
C PRO A 206 -5.96 6.48 5.55
N GLN A 207 -5.88 7.56 4.77
CA GLN A 207 -6.74 7.75 3.59
C GLN A 207 -6.40 6.78 2.45
N ASN A 208 -5.11 6.64 2.11
CA ASN A 208 -4.61 5.78 1.03
C ASN A 208 -5.46 5.83 -0.27
N ASP A 209 -5.84 7.03 -0.72
CA ASP A 209 -6.62 7.24 -1.94
C ASP A 209 -5.80 8.00 -2.99
N TYR A 210 -6.23 7.97 -4.24
CA TYR A 210 -5.59 8.74 -5.30
C TYR A 210 -5.65 10.23 -5.01
N THR A 211 -4.50 10.89 -5.14
CA THR A 211 -4.41 12.35 -5.15
C THR A 211 -4.88 12.91 -6.49
N ASP A 212 -5.08 14.22 -6.59
CA ASP A 212 -5.36 14.86 -7.88
C ASP A 212 -4.25 14.58 -8.91
N GLU A 213 -2.98 14.66 -8.48
CA GLU A 213 -1.82 14.35 -9.33
C GLU A 213 -1.85 12.87 -9.77
N GLY A 214 -2.19 11.97 -8.86
CA GLY A 214 -2.37 10.54 -9.14
C GLY A 214 -3.49 10.26 -10.15
N GLN A 215 -4.62 10.96 -10.03
CA GLN A 215 -5.74 10.87 -10.98
C GLN A 215 -5.37 11.40 -12.37
N PHE A 216 -4.60 12.49 -12.45
CA PHE A 216 -4.24 13.10 -13.73
C PHE A 216 -3.09 12.39 -14.44
N LEU A 217 -2.06 11.95 -13.72
CA LEU A 217 -0.79 11.50 -14.31
C LEU A 217 -0.52 10.01 -14.10
N GLY A 218 -0.84 9.49 -12.93
CA GLY A 218 -0.44 8.15 -12.49
C GLY A 218 1.04 8.01 -12.14
N HIS A 219 1.37 7.02 -11.31
CA HIS A 219 2.71 6.85 -10.72
C HIS A 219 3.82 6.65 -11.75
N ILE A 220 3.55 6.02 -12.90
CA ILE A 220 4.56 5.77 -13.93
C ILE A 220 5.11 7.10 -14.47
N VAL A 221 4.22 8.03 -14.81
CA VAL A 221 4.60 9.34 -15.33
C VAL A 221 5.26 10.15 -14.22
N ILE A 222 4.65 10.21 -13.04
CA ILE A 222 5.19 10.94 -11.89
C ILE A 222 6.60 10.45 -11.53
N GLY A 223 6.81 9.15 -11.41
CA GLY A 223 8.11 8.55 -11.10
C GLY A 223 9.14 8.82 -12.19
N THR A 224 8.74 8.80 -13.46
CA THR A 224 9.60 9.16 -14.58
C THR A 224 9.99 10.64 -14.56
N GLU A 225 9.08 11.53 -14.18
CA GLU A 225 9.35 12.97 -14.02
C GLU A 225 10.32 13.23 -12.87
N MET A 226 10.10 12.61 -11.71
CA MET A 226 10.99 12.68 -10.55
C MET A 226 12.41 12.22 -10.90
N VAL A 227 12.55 11.05 -11.56
CA VAL A 227 13.86 10.58 -12.06
C VAL A 227 14.46 11.57 -13.06
N GLY A 228 13.65 12.12 -13.96
CA GLY A 228 14.08 13.11 -14.93
C GLY A 228 14.58 14.41 -14.31
N GLU A 229 13.93 14.89 -13.25
CA GLU A 229 14.35 16.04 -12.45
C GLU A 229 15.69 15.79 -11.78
N LYS A 230 15.81 14.68 -11.05
CA LYS A 230 17.04 14.33 -10.34
C LYS A 230 18.23 14.10 -11.28
N ILE A 231 18.01 13.49 -12.45
CA ILE A 231 19.04 13.33 -13.48
C ILE A 231 19.58 14.69 -13.95
N ARG A 232 18.75 15.73 -14.07
CA ARG A 232 19.20 17.07 -14.50
C ARG A 232 20.11 17.74 -13.47
N GLU A 233 20.02 17.34 -12.21
CA GLU A 233 20.88 17.81 -11.12
C GLU A 233 22.26 17.15 -11.12
N ILE A 234 22.45 16.06 -11.87
CA ILE A 234 23.70 15.28 -11.90
C ILE A 234 24.54 15.68 -13.12
N PRO A 235 25.66 16.40 -12.95
CA PRO A 235 26.47 16.87 -14.07
C PRO A 235 27.02 15.70 -14.91
N GLY A 236 26.84 15.78 -16.23
CA GLY A 236 27.39 14.81 -17.16
C GLY A 236 26.67 13.46 -17.20
N PHE A 237 25.46 13.34 -16.64
CA PHE A 237 24.66 12.11 -16.73
C PHE A 237 24.48 11.69 -18.21
N PRO A 238 24.88 10.47 -18.62
CA PRO A 238 24.81 10.05 -20.02
C PRO A 238 23.38 10.04 -20.56
N VAL A 239 23.15 10.74 -21.67
CA VAL A 239 21.81 10.96 -22.25
C VAL A 239 21.11 9.64 -22.61
N VAL A 240 21.85 8.68 -23.17
CA VAL A 240 21.30 7.37 -23.54
C VAL A 240 20.93 6.56 -22.29
N LEU A 241 21.81 6.51 -21.29
CA LEU A 241 21.55 5.81 -20.02
C LEU A 241 20.31 6.38 -19.31
N ALA A 242 20.14 7.70 -19.33
CA ALA A 242 18.95 8.36 -18.79
C ALA A 242 17.68 7.92 -19.54
N SER A 243 17.77 7.76 -20.85
CA SER A 243 16.65 7.32 -21.70
C SER A 243 16.33 5.85 -21.48
N GLU A 244 17.33 4.98 -21.32
CA GLU A 244 17.16 3.55 -21.03
C GLU A 244 16.51 3.33 -19.67
N LEU A 245 16.95 4.06 -18.63
CA LEU A 245 16.33 4.00 -17.30
C LEU A 245 14.87 4.44 -17.34
N LYS A 246 14.59 5.59 -17.95
CA LYS A 246 13.21 6.08 -18.12
C LYS A 246 12.37 5.10 -18.94
N HIS A 247 12.95 4.46 -19.95
CA HIS A 247 12.24 3.45 -20.74
C HIS A 247 11.86 2.23 -19.89
N CYS A 248 12.75 1.75 -19.03
CA CYS A 248 12.42 0.66 -18.09
C CYS A 248 11.23 1.05 -17.20
N ILE A 249 11.25 2.26 -16.63
CA ILE A 249 10.16 2.77 -15.79
C ILE A 249 8.87 2.94 -16.61
N LEU A 250 8.92 3.57 -17.78
CA LEU A 250 7.74 3.76 -18.63
C LEU A 250 7.13 2.45 -19.15
N ALA A 251 7.90 1.36 -19.18
CA ALA A 251 7.50 0.10 -19.77
C ALA A 251 7.21 -1.02 -18.76
N HIS A 252 7.34 -0.77 -17.44
CA HIS A 252 7.31 -1.85 -16.46
C HIS A 252 5.96 -2.56 -16.36
N HIS A 253 4.83 -1.89 -16.63
CA HIS A 253 3.53 -2.56 -16.75
C HIS A 253 3.37 -3.44 -18.01
N GLY A 254 4.33 -3.42 -18.94
CA GLY A 254 4.43 -4.37 -20.05
C GLY A 254 3.53 -4.11 -21.26
N GLU A 255 2.25 -3.84 -21.02
CA GLU A 255 1.21 -3.74 -22.05
C GLU A 255 0.43 -2.42 -21.95
N TYR A 256 -0.05 -1.92 -23.08
CA TYR A 256 -0.84 -0.68 -23.13
C TYR A 256 -2.16 -0.84 -22.36
N GLU A 257 -2.76 -2.05 -22.43
CA GLU A 257 -3.98 -2.44 -21.75
C GLU A 257 -3.81 -2.47 -20.22
N PHE A 258 -2.57 -2.58 -19.72
CA PHE A 258 -2.23 -2.48 -18.30
C PHE A 258 -1.81 -1.05 -17.90
N GLY A 259 -2.05 -0.07 -18.76
CA GLY A 259 -1.75 1.34 -18.51
C GLY A 259 -0.29 1.71 -18.74
N SER A 260 0.52 0.84 -19.34
CA SER A 260 1.93 1.14 -19.63
C SER A 260 2.06 2.17 -20.78
N PRO A 261 2.78 3.29 -20.59
CA PRO A 261 3.05 4.24 -21.67
C PRO A 261 3.84 3.66 -22.86
N LYS A 262 4.66 2.64 -22.63
CA LYS A 262 5.48 1.97 -23.65
C LYS A 262 5.56 0.48 -23.41
N LYS A 263 5.79 -0.32 -24.46
CA LYS A 263 6.12 -1.74 -24.30
C LYS A 263 7.62 -1.93 -24.03
N PRO A 264 8.01 -2.96 -23.27
CA PRO A 264 9.42 -3.30 -23.07
C PRO A 264 10.15 -3.47 -24.41
N ALA A 265 11.34 -2.86 -24.52
CA ALA A 265 12.12 -2.86 -25.77
C ALA A 265 13.61 -3.17 -25.57
N ILE A 266 14.04 -3.30 -24.31
CA ILE A 266 15.37 -3.76 -23.91
C ILE A 266 15.21 -4.88 -22.87
N MET A 267 16.23 -5.72 -22.71
CA MET A 267 16.13 -6.91 -21.86
C MET A 267 15.82 -6.55 -20.40
N GLU A 268 16.31 -5.41 -19.93
CA GLU A 268 16.07 -4.88 -18.59
C GLU A 268 14.60 -4.51 -18.39
N ALA A 269 13.98 -3.84 -19.35
CA ALA A 269 12.56 -3.51 -19.28
C ALA A 269 11.68 -4.78 -19.31
N VAL A 270 12.08 -5.80 -20.07
CA VAL A 270 11.36 -7.09 -20.12
C VAL A 270 11.48 -7.80 -18.76
N ALA A 271 12.69 -7.87 -18.22
CA ALA A 271 12.96 -8.48 -16.91
C ALA A 271 12.19 -7.77 -15.79
N LEU A 272 12.21 -6.43 -15.78
CA LEU A 272 11.49 -5.64 -14.79
C LEU A 272 9.98 -5.89 -14.84
N ASN A 273 9.38 -5.87 -16.04
CA ASN A 273 7.96 -6.16 -16.22
C ASN A 273 7.57 -7.53 -15.66
N PHE A 274 8.34 -8.57 -15.96
CA PHE A 274 8.04 -9.90 -15.43
C PHE A 274 8.26 -10.01 -13.91
N ALA A 275 9.26 -9.33 -13.35
CA ALA A 275 9.48 -9.31 -11.90
C ALA A 275 8.33 -8.60 -11.17
N ASP A 276 7.95 -7.41 -11.64
CA ASP A 276 6.83 -6.62 -11.12
C ASP A 276 5.52 -7.42 -11.16
N ASN A 277 5.16 -7.95 -12.34
CA ASN A 277 3.94 -8.73 -12.50
C ASN A 277 3.91 -10.00 -11.65
N THR A 278 5.06 -10.64 -11.47
CA THR A 278 5.19 -11.83 -10.61
C THR A 278 4.92 -11.48 -9.16
N ASP A 279 5.55 -10.43 -8.64
CA ASP A 279 5.36 -10.02 -7.25
C ASP A 279 3.91 -9.59 -6.98
N ALA A 280 3.33 -8.75 -7.85
CA ALA A 280 1.94 -8.30 -7.74
C ALA A 280 0.95 -9.48 -7.68
N LYS A 281 1.13 -10.48 -8.55
CA LYS A 281 0.27 -11.69 -8.59
C LYS A 281 0.47 -12.57 -7.38
N LEU A 282 1.71 -12.88 -6.99
CA LEU A 282 1.97 -13.76 -5.86
C LEU A 282 1.56 -13.13 -4.54
N GLN A 283 1.75 -11.83 -4.37
CA GLN A 283 1.28 -11.11 -3.19
C GLN A 283 -0.25 -11.06 -3.15
N THR A 284 -0.93 -10.77 -4.27
CA THR A 284 -2.39 -10.83 -4.36
C THR A 284 -2.91 -12.22 -3.95
N PHE A 285 -2.26 -13.28 -4.42
CA PHE A 285 -2.65 -14.65 -4.07
C PHE A 285 -2.40 -14.93 -2.59
N THR A 286 -1.28 -14.47 -2.05
CA THR A 286 -0.93 -14.60 -0.62
C THR A 286 -1.96 -13.90 0.27
N GLU A 287 -2.30 -12.65 -0.03
CA GLU A 287 -3.33 -11.90 0.71
C GLU A 287 -4.71 -12.56 0.60
N LEU A 288 -5.04 -13.16 -0.54
CA LEU A 288 -6.28 -13.92 -0.69
C LEU A 288 -6.31 -15.16 0.21
N MET A 289 -5.20 -15.89 0.30
CA MET A 289 -5.09 -17.07 1.17
C MET A 289 -5.10 -16.70 2.67
N ASP A 290 -4.41 -15.61 3.04
CA ASP A 290 -4.30 -15.17 4.43
C ASP A 290 -5.65 -14.66 4.98
N ASN A 291 -6.56 -14.20 4.11
CA ASN A 291 -7.86 -13.61 4.47
C ASN A 291 -9.05 -14.57 4.34
N THR A 292 -8.85 -15.86 4.02
CA THR A 292 -9.92 -16.84 3.91
C THR A 292 -9.83 -17.92 4.99
N THR A 293 -10.98 -18.40 5.47
CA THR A 293 -11.09 -19.60 6.29
C THR A 293 -11.51 -20.82 5.47
N GLU A 294 -11.83 -20.63 4.19
CA GLU A 294 -12.24 -21.70 3.29
C GLU A 294 -11.05 -22.55 2.86
N THR A 295 -11.18 -23.87 2.99
CA THR A 295 -10.15 -24.86 2.61
C THR A 295 -10.38 -25.46 1.21
N GLY A 296 -11.49 -25.06 0.58
CA GLY A 296 -11.90 -25.45 -0.76
C GLY A 296 -11.48 -24.45 -1.85
N TRP A 297 -12.13 -24.57 -3.01
CA TRP A 297 -12.03 -23.58 -4.08
C TRP A 297 -12.66 -22.26 -3.62
N LEU A 298 -11.95 -21.14 -3.81
CA LEU A 298 -12.44 -19.80 -3.45
C LEU A 298 -13.30 -19.17 -4.56
N GLY A 299 -13.56 -19.91 -5.64
CA GLY A 299 -14.27 -19.44 -6.82
C GLY A 299 -13.37 -18.62 -7.76
N PHE A 300 -14.01 -17.96 -8.73
CA PHE A 300 -13.35 -17.27 -9.82
C PHE A 300 -12.77 -15.93 -9.36
N ASN A 301 -11.46 -15.76 -9.56
CA ASN A 301 -10.77 -14.51 -9.29
C ASN A 301 -10.39 -13.82 -10.62
N ARG A 302 -10.86 -12.59 -10.80
CA ARG A 302 -10.66 -11.82 -12.04
C ARG A 302 -9.18 -11.50 -12.32
N LEU A 303 -8.36 -11.29 -11.29
CA LEU A 303 -6.94 -10.97 -11.47
C LEU A 303 -6.12 -12.15 -11.98
N PHE A 304 -6.58 -13.36 -11.70
CA PHE A 304 -5.96 -14.61 -12.17
C PHE A 304 -6.68 -15.23 -13.38
N ASP A 305 -7.82 -14.65 -13.79
CA ASP A 305 -8.72 -15.19 -14.82
C ASP A 305 -8.99 -16.69 -14.63
N SER A 306 -9.15 -17.11 -13.38
CA SER A 306 -9.25 -18.53 -13.02
C SER A 306 -9.91 -18.73 -11.67
N ASN A 307 -10.40 -19.95 -11.43
CA ASN A 307 -10.74 -20.39 -10.08
C ASN A 307 -9.44 -20.62 -9.29
N VAL A 308 -9.42 -20.18 -8.04
CA VAL A 308 -8.22 -20.25 -7.18
C VAL A 308 -8.46 -21.12 -5.95
N ILE A 309 -7.39 -21.78 -5.51
CA ILE A 309 -7.37 -22.70 -4.37
C ILE A 309 -5.97 -22.68 -3.74
N GLY A 310 -5.88 -22.91 -2.44
CA GLY A 310 -4.60 -23.12 -1.77
C GLY A 310 -3.98 -24.47 -2.14
N THR A 311 -2.67 -24.49 -2.35
CA THR A 311 -1.93 -25.74 -2.62
C THR A 311 -2.10 -26.71 -1.45
N ARG A 312 -2.48 -27.95 -1.76
CA ARG A 312 -2.59 -29.04 -0.78
C ARG A 312 -1.31 -29.85 -0.83
N VAL A 313 -0.61 -29.93 0.31
CA VAL A 313 0.50 -30.87 0.48
C VAL A 313 -0.11 -32.11 1.15
N GLU A 314 -0.54 -33.06 0.31
CA GLU A 314 -0.90 -34.41 0.76
C GLU A 314 0.35 -35.23 1.10
#